data_AF-A0A0G0APP9-F1
#
_entry.id   AF-A0A0G0APP9-F1
#
_cell.length_a   1.000
_cell.length_b   1.000
_cell.length_c   1.000
_cell.angle_alpha   90.00
_cell.angle_beta   90.00
_cell.angle_gamma   90.00
#
_symmetry.space_group_name_H-M   'P 1'
#
loop_
_entity.id
_entity.type
_entity.pdbx_description
1 polymer ?
#
loop_
_entity_poly.entity_id
_entity_poly.type
_entity_poly.pdbx_seq_one_letter_code
_entity_poly.pdbx_strand_id
1 'polypeptide(L)'
;MKSDDVIVKDSLINGKGVFATKNFKEGEVVLHWDISHLITKEEFEKKTDQEKTNIFLMDDRYGIMAEPEKYANHSCNANTTAKNFYDIAKRDISIGEEITVDYSEALPPNVFLRCNCGSDNCKKIIKRSG
;
A
#
# COMPACT_ATOMS: atom_id res chain seq x y z
N MET A 1 0.01 -15.44 -6.77
CA MET A 1 1.27 -16.05 -6.30
C MET A 1 1.71 -15.22 -5.11
N LYS A 2 1.75 -15.79 -3.89
CA LYS A 2 2.28 -15.07 -2.73
C LYS A 2 3.77 -14.86 -2.97
N SER A 3 4.23 -13.62 -2.85
CA SER A 3 5.65 -13.30 -2.99
C SER A 3 6.37 -13.76 -1.73
N ASP A 4 7.21 -14.79 -1.82
CA ASP A 4 8.07 -15.27 -0.73
C ASP A 4 9.19 -14.28 -0.38
N ASP A 5 9.28 -13.17 -1.13
CA ASP A 5 10.32 -12.15 -1.03
C ASP A 5 9.98 -11.01 -0.05
N VAL A 6 8.87 -11.14 0.69
CA VAL A 6 8.46 -10.21 1.73
C VAL A 6 7.91 -10.92 2.96
N ILE A 7 7.92 -10.23 4.10
CA ILE A 7 7.35 -10.71 5.36
C ILE A 7 6.54 -9.60 6.05
N VAL A 8 5.46 -9.98 6.74
CA VAL A 8 4.68 -9.07 7.58
C VAL A 8 5.20 -9.14 9.02
N LYS A 9 5.56 -8.00 9.59
CA LYS A 9 5.91 -7.86 11.02
C LYS A 9 5.39 -6.54 11.58
N ASP A 10 5.55 -6.33 12.87
CA ASP A 10 5.16 -5.05 13.48
C ASP A 10 6.01 -3.90 12.92
N SER A 11 5.35 -2.77 12.68
CA SER A 11 5.94 -1.59 12.04
C SER A 11 5.98 -0.41 12.99
N LEU A 12 7.04 0.39 12.86
CA LEU A 12 7.16 1.67 13.56
C LEU A 12 6.31 2.77 12.91
N ILE A 13 5.87 2.58 11.66
CA ILE A 13 5.01 3.53 10.95
C ILE A 13 3.57 3.42 11.45
N ASN A 14 2.99 2.22 11.35
CA ASN A 14 1.63 1.94 11.80
C ASN A 14 1.38 0.43 11.93
N GLY A 15 0.99 -0.04 13.11
CA GLY A 15 0.55 -1.42 13.34
C GLY A 15 1.51 -2.48 12.77
N LYS A 16 1.15 -3.06 11.63
CA LYS A 16 1.97 -4.01 10.87
C LYS A 16 2.46 -3.37 9.58
N GLY A 17 3.60 -3.84 9.10
CA GLY A 17 4.20 -3.44 7.84
C GLY A 17 4.69 -4.64 7.04
N VAL A 18 4.93 -4.42 5.75
CA VAL A 18 5.54 -5.38 4.84
C VAL A 18 7.03 -5.08 4.73
N PHE A 19 7.90 -6.08 4.82
CA PHE A 19 9.34 -5.89 4.81
C PHE A 19 10.01 -6.82 3.82
N ALA A 20 11.03 -6.32 3.12
CA ALA A 20 11.80 -7.07 2.16
C ALA A 20 12.57 -8.23 2.84
N THR A 21 12.48 -9.45 2.30
CA THR A 21 13.31 -10.60 2.74
C THR A 21 14.54 -10.81 1.86
N LYS A 22 14.67 -10.00 0.79
CA LYS A 22 15.85 -9.91 -0.09
C LYS A 22 16.07 -8.46 -0.56
N ASN A 23 17.15 -8.23 -1.30
CA ASN A 23 17.32 -6.97 -2.02
C ASN A 23 16.46 -6.96 -3.29
N PHE A 24 15.84 -5.82 -3.58
CA PHE A 24 15.18 -5.53 -4.85
C PHE A 24 15.92 -4.42 -5.59
N LYS A 25 15.91 -4.48 -6.91
CA LYS A 25 16.37 -3.44 -7.82
C LYS A 25 15.24 -2.52 -8.23
N GLU A 26 15.59 -1.28 -8.55
CA GLU A 26 14.64 -0.35 -9.17
C GLU A 26 13.92 -1.00 -10.37
N GLY A 27 12.60 -0.85 -10.42
CA GLY A 27 11.74 -1.43 -11.45
C GLY A 27 11.28 -2.87 -11.20
N GLU A 28 11.80 -3.56 -10.19
CA GLU A 28 11.31 -4.90 -9.84
C GLU A 28 9.92 -4.86 -9.19
N VAL A 29 9.13 -5.91 -9.43
CA VAL A 29 7.88 -6.14 -8.72
C VAL A 29 8.19 -6.64 -7.32
N VAL A 30 7.70 -5.93 -6.32
CA VAL A 30 7.87 -6.24 -4.90
C VAL A 30 6.66 -6.99 -4.36
N LEU A 31 5.46 -6.50 -4.68
CA LEU A 31 4.19 -7.11 -4.27
C LEU A 31 3.29 -7.41 -5.47
N HIS A 32 2.63 -8.56 -5.41
CA HIS A 32 1.52 -8.95 -6.29
C HIS A 32 0.24 -8.87 -5.48
N TRP A 33 -0.70 -8.02 -5.88
CA TRP A 33 -1.97 -7.90 -5.17
C TRP A 33 -2.87 -9.09 -5.50
N ASP A 34 -3.62 -9.57 -4.51
CA ASP A 34 -4.60 -10.63 -4.73
C ASP A 34 -5.87 -10.04 -5.37
N ILE A 35 -6.10 -10.38 -6.64
CA ILE A 35 -7.27 -9.97 -7.42
C ILE A 35 -8.34 -11.06 -7.51
N SER A 36 -8.26 -12.12 -6.69
CA SER A 36 -9.27 -13.20 -6.69
C SER A 36 -10.58 -12.81 -5.98
N HIS A 37 -10.55 -11.74 -5.18
CA HIS A 37 -11.68 -11.26 -4.39
C HIS A 37 -12.16 -9.88 -4.87
N LEU A 38 -12.59 -9.81 -6.13
CA LEU A 38 -13.21 -8.60 -6.68
C LEU A 38 -14.65 -8.46 -6.20
N ILE A 39 -15.06 -7.22 -5.97
CA ILE A 39 -16.43 -6.84 -5.59
C ILE A 39 -16.96 -5.77 -6.54
N THR A 40 -18.28 -5.65 -6.60
CA THR A 40 -18.96 -4.59 -7.34
C THR A 40 -18.89 -3.26 -6.58
N LYS A 41 -19.13 -2.15 -7.30
CA LYS A 41 -19.28 -0.83 -6.69
C LYS A 41 -20.43 -0.79 -5.67
N GLU A 42 -21.55 -1.47 -5.94
CA GLU A 42 -22.69 -1.55 -5.03
C GLU A 42 -22.32 -2.25 -3.72
N GLU A 43 -21.56 -3.35 -3.80
CA GLU A 43 -21.05 -4.04 -2.61
C GLU A 43 -20.08 -3.16 -1.82
N PHE A 44 -19.17 -2.45 -2.49
CA PHE A 44 -18.29 -1.48 -1.85
C PHE A 44 -19.08 -0.37 -1.13
N GLU A 45 -20.12 0.18 -1.75
CA GLU A 45 -20.91 1.27 -1.15
C GLU A 45 -21.60 0.84 0.15
N LYS A 46 -22.04 -0.43 0.23
CA LYS A 46 -22.65 -1.04 1.43
C LYS A 46 -21.67 -1.31 2.58
N LYS A 47 -20.35 -1.20 2.35
CA LYS A 47 -19.32 -1.41 3.37
C LYS A 47 -19.23 -0.25 4.35
N THR A 48 -18.92 -0.59 5.60
CA THR A 48 -18.56 0.39 6.63
C THR A 48 -17.27 1.11 6.26
N ASP A 49 -17.05 2.32 6.81
CA ASP A 49 -15.80 3.06 6.55
C ASP A 49 -14.56 2.26 6.96
N GLN A 50 -14.67 1.46 8.03
CA GLN A 50 -13.61 0.57 8.49
C GLN A 50 -13.34 -0.61 7.54
N GLU A 51 -14.36 -1.18 6.90
CA GLU A 51 -14.16 -2.21 5.88
C GLU A 51 -13.56 -1.62 4.61
N LYS A 52 -13.98 -0.40 4.23
CA LYS A 52 -13.46 0.32 3.06
C LYS A 52 -11.96 0.59 3.13
N THR A 53 -11.37 0.66 4.34
CA THR A 53 -9.90 0.79 4.47
C THR A 53 -9.14 -0.43 3.97
N ASN A 54 -9.80 -1.59 3.81
CA ASN A 54 -9.21 -2.84 3.32
C ASN A 54 -9.60 -3.13 1.87
N ILE A 55 -10.09 -2.14 1.11
CA ILE A 55 -10.52 -2.30 -0.28
C ILE A 55 -9.68 -1.40 -1.17
N PHE A 56 -9.11 -1.97 -2.23
CA PHE A 56 -8.44 -1.19 -3.27
C PHE A 56 -9.42 -0.82 -4.39
N LEU A 57 -9.14 0.30 -5.05
CA LEU A 57 -9.74 0.67 -6.33
C LEU A 57 -8.61 0.88 -7.34
N MET A 58 -8.56 0.05 -8.38
CA MET A 58 -7.60 0.19 -9.47
C MET A 58 -8.22 -0.30 -10.77
N ASP A 59 -8.00 0.43 -11.87
CA ASP A 59 -8.60 0.17 -13.19
C ASP A 59 -10.11 -0.10 -13.10
N ASP A 60 -10.86 0.77 -12.40
CA ASP A 60 -12.30 0.67 -12.16
C ASP A 60 -12.78 -0.63 -11.47
N ARG A 61 -11.85 -1.38 -10.85
CA ARG A 61 -12.14 -2.60 -10.10
C ARG A 61 -11.94 -2.39 -8.61
N TYR A 62 -12.95 -2.78 -7.84
CA TYR A 62 -12.87 -2.88 -6.39
C TYR A 62 -12.45 -4.29 -6.01
N GLY A 63 -11.51 -4.41 -5.07
CA GLY A 63 -11.11 -5.71 -4.53
C GLY A 63 -10.71 -5.63 -3.08
N ILE A 64 -10.93 -6.72 -2.36
CA ILE A 64 -10.57 -6.83 -0.95
C ILE A 64 -9.07 -7.12 -0.88
N MET A 65 -8.30 -6.25 -0.22
CA MET A 65 -6.86 -6.44 -0.05
C MET A 65 -6.59 -7.67 0.82
N ALA A 66 -5.68 -8.53 0.36
CA ALA A 66 -5.20 -9.69 1.10
C ALA A 66 -3.86 -9.41 1.78
N GLU A 67 -3.30 -10.43 2.42
CA GLU A 67 -1.92 -10.39 2.90
C GLU A 67 -0.97 -10.86 1.80
N PRO A 68 0.16 -10.15 1.60
CA PRO A 68 0.71 -9.11 2.48
C PRO A 68 0.30 -7.66 2.16
N GLU A 69 -0.29 -7.38 1.00
CA GLU A 69 -0.47 -6.02 0.44
C GLU A 69 -1.31 -5.09 1.31
N LYS A 70 -2.29 -5.60 2.06
CA LYS A 70 -3.11 -4.78 2.98
C LYS A 70 -2.31 -4.09 4.09
N TYR A 71 -1.08 -4.55 4.35
CA TYR A 71 -0.19 -3.97 5.37
C TYR A 71 0.90 -3.07 4.77
N ALA A 72 0.89 -2.80 3.46
CA ALA A 72 1.85 -1.88 2.86
C ALA A 72 1.56 -0.45 3.36
N ASN A 73 2.44 0.05 4.23
CA ASN A 73 2.25 1.33 4.90
C ASN A 73 2.53 2.54 4.00
N HIS A 74 2.01 3.69 4.40
CA HIS A 74 2.34 4.93 3.73
C HIS A 74 3.74 5.46 4.09
N SER A 75 4.44 6.00 3.08
CA SER A 75 5.54 6.94 3.29
C SER A 75 5.48 8.14 2.34
N CYS A 76 5.78 9.34 2.86
CA CYS A 76 5.93 10.54 2.04
C CYS A 76 7.17 10.49 1.13
N ASN A 77 8.07 9.54 1.39
CA ASN A 77 9.16 9.13 0.50
C ASN A 77 9.03 7.63 0.19
N ALA A 78 7.88 7.22 -0.33
CA ALA A 78 7.58 5.84 -0.68
C ALA A 78 8.63 5.22 -1.62
N ASN A 79 9.04 3.99 -1.30
CA ASN A 79 10.01 3.21 -2.08
C ASN A 79 9.35 2.34 -3.16
N THR A 80 8.02 2.23 -3.19
CA THR A 80 7.27 1.61 -4.29
C THR A 80 6.22 2.54 -4.90
N THR A 81 5.76 2.17 -6.09
CA THR A 81 4.57 2.73 -6.73
C THR A 81 3.62 1.60 -7.12
N ALA A 82 2.33 1.80 -6.87
CA ALA A 82 1.29 0.87 -7.29
C ALA A 82 1.00 1.05 -8.80
N LYS A 83 1.01 -0.04 -9.57
CA LYS A 83 0.67 -0.06 -11.01
C LYS A 83 0.22 -1.45 -11.42
N ASN A 84 -0.89 -1.56 -12.14
CA ASN A 84 -1.42 -2.83 -12.68
C ASN A 84 -1.49 -3.95 -11.62
N PHE A 85 -1.94 -3.65 -10.40
CA PHE A 85 -2.06 -4.59 -9.26
C PHE A 85 -0.71 -5.10 -8.74
N TYR A 86 0.34 -4.33 -8.94
CA TYR A 86 1.67 -4.58 -8.42
C TYR A 86 2.20 -3.36 -7.68
N ASP A 87 3.01 -3.58 -6.65
CA ASP A 87 3.92 -2.55 -6.15
C ASP A 87 5.29 -2.75 -6.78
N ILE A 88 5.75 -1.72 -7.50
CA ILE A 88 7.00 -1.71 -8.24
C ILE A 88 8.01 -0.84 -7.52
N ALA A 89 9.23 -1.32 -7.34
CA ALA A 89 10.31 -0.59 -6.69
C ALA A 89 10.68 0.69 -7.47
N LYS A 90 10.70 1.83 -6.78
CA LYS A 90 11.10 3.15 -7.33
C LYS A 90 12.60 3.43 -7.21
N ARG A 91 13.30 2.58 -6.46
CA ARG A 91 14.75 2.60 -6.21
C ARG A 91 15.15 1.20 -5.78
N ASP A 92 16.45 0.94 -5.64
CA ASP A 92 16.93 -0.24 -4.94
C ASP A 92 16.38 -0.27 -3.49
N ILE A 93 15.90 -1.44 -3.05
CA ILE A 93 15.36 -1.69 -1.71
C ILE A 93 16.21 -2.79 -1.07
N SER A 94 16.80 -2.50 0.09
CA SER A 94 17.63 -3.47 0.80
C SER A 94 16.79 -4.46 1.59
N ILE A 95 17.34 -5.65 1.81
CA ILE A 95 16.79 -6.63 2.75
C ILE A 95 16.50 -5.97 4.11
N GLY A 96 15.31 -6.24 4.65
CA GLY A 96 14.84 -5.71 5.93
C GLY A 96 14.23 -4.31 5.87
N GLU A 97 14.31 -3.58 4.75
CA GLU A 97 13.59 -2.32 4.56
C GLU A 97 12.06 -2.56 4.51
N GLU A 98 11.29 -1.61 5.05
CA GLU A 98 9.83 -1.63 4.96
C GLU A 98 9.38 -1.19 3.56
N ILE A 99 8.47 -1.95 2.95
CA ILE A 99 7.84 -1.63 1.67
C ILE A 99 6.72 -0.62 1.93
N THR A 100 6.81 0.53 1.25
CA THR A 100 5.93 1.67 1.48
C THR A 100 5.45 2.30 0.19
N VAL A 101 4.19 2.74 0.18
CA VAL A 101 3.50 3.32 -0.98
C VAL A 101 2.98 4.73 -0.67
N ASP A 102 2.82 5.59 -1.67
CA ASP A 102 2.17 6.89 -1.47
C ASP A 102 0.63 6.72 -1.55
N TYR A 103 -0.08 7.08 -0.47
CA TYR A 103 -1.53 6.96 -0.42
C TYR A 103 -2.23 8.16 -1.05
N SER A 104 -1.53 9.25 -1.40
CA SER A 104 -2.18 10.50 -1.81
C SER A 104 -3.20 10.29 -2.93
N GLU A 105 -2.86 9.49 -3.93
CA GLU A 105 -3.75 9.24 -5.07
C GLU A 105 -4.90 8.27 -4.77
N ALA A 106 -4.75 7.43 -3.74
CA ALA A 106 -5.73 6.43 -3.34
C ALA A 106 -6.76 6.97 -2.33
N LEU A 107 -6.47 8.08 -1.64
CA LEU A 107 -7.40 8.63 -0.66
C LEU A 107 -8.65 9.23 -1.32
N PRO A 108 -9.85 9.00 -0.76
CA PRO A 108 -11.04 9.70 -1.20
C PRO A 108 -10.90 11.23 -1.02
N PRO A 109 -11.63 12.04 -1.81
CA PRO A 109 -11.71 13.48 -1.58
C PRO A 109 -12.12 13.79 -0.15
N ASN A 110 -11.51 14.83 0.44
CA ASN A 110 -11.77 15.29 1.82
C ASN A 110 -11.41 14.28 2.94
N VAL A 111 -10.70 13.20 2.63
CA VAL A 111 -10.11 12.32 3.65
C VAL A 111 -8.70 12.80 3.99
N PHE A 112 -8.43 12.89 5.29
CA PHE A 112 -7.14 13.31 5.84
C PHE A 112 -6.62 12.23 6.79
N LEU A 113 -5.39 11.76 6.56
CA LEU A 113 -4.74 10.78 7.44
C LEU A 113 -3.51 11.38 8.12
N ARG A 114 -3.37 11.15 9.41
CA ARG A 114 -2.12 11.49 10.12
C ARG A 114 -1.00 10.56 9.65
N CYS A 115 0.15 11.14 9.29
CA CYS A 115 1.31 10.43 8.80
C CYS A 115 2.40 10.34 9.87
N ASN A 116 2.85 9.11 10.13
CA ASN A 116 3.94 8.80 11.05
C ASN A 116 5.12 8.11 10.35
N CYS A 117 5.26 8.26 9.02
CA CYS A 117 6.24 7.49 8.22
C CYS A 117 7.72 7.74 8.53
N GLY A 118 8.04 8.75 9.34
CA GLY A 118 9.41 9.04 9.75
C GLY A 118 10.33 9.63 8.67
N SER A 119 9.87 9.83 7.43
CA SER A 119 10.70 10.43 6.39
C SER A 119 11.05 11.90 6.68
N ASP A 120 12.21 12.36 6.21
CA ASP A 120 12.68 13.74 6.39
C ASP A 120 11.70 14.77 5.79
N ASN A 121 10.99 14.37 4.73
CA ASN A 121 9.98 15.17 4.04
C ASN A 121 8.53 14.83 4.46
N CYS A 122 8.33 14.23 5.64
CA CYS A 122 7.01 13.78 6.09
C CYS A 122 6.01 14.94 6.18
N LYS A 123 4.93 14.86 5.38
CA LYS A 123 3.87 15.87 5.27
C LYS A 123 3.02 16.02 6.53
N LYS A 124 3.13 15.09 7.50
CA LYS A 124 2.34 14.96 8.74
C LYS A 124 0.84 14.69 8.54
N ILE A 125 0.25 15.21 7.48
CA ILE A 125 -1.11 14.93 7.02
C ILE A 125 -1.05 14.51 5.54
N ILE A 126 -1.62 13.37 5.22
CA ILE A 126 -1.82 12.88 3.84
C ILE A 126 -3.23 13.26 3.44
N LYS A 127 -3.36 13.79 2.24
CA LYS A 127 -4.62 14.08 1.59
C LYS A 127 -4.44 13.86 0.09
N ARG A 128 -5.53 13.67 -0.63
CA ARG A 128 -5.47 13.65 -2.09
C ARG A 128 -4.96 14.97 -2.65
N SER A 129 -3.96 14.88 -3.53
CA SER A 129 -3.50 16.01 -4.32
C SER A 129 -4.62 16.35 -5.31
N GLY A 130 -5.06 17.61 -5.32
CA GLY A 130 -6.13 18.09 -6.21
C GLY A 130 -5.74 18.08 -7.67
#